data_AF-A0A7N0U5A0-F1
#
_entry.id   AF-A0A7N0U5A0-F1
#
_cell.length_a   1.000
_cell.length_b   1.000
_cell.length_c   1.000
_cell.angle_alpha   90.00
_cell.angle_beta   90.00
_cell.angle_gamma   90.00
#
_symmetry.space_group_name_H-M   'P 1'
#
loop_
_entity.id
_entity.type
_entity.pdbx_description
1 polymer ?
#
loop_
_entity_poly.entity_id
_entity_poly.type
_entity_poly.pdbx_seq_one_letter_code
_entity_poly.pdbx_strand_id
1 'polypeptide(L)'
;MLLLRGYEFKVGSGNWRFMSRKFGAVWDTSQVPEGPLQFRLIVTAGYDGKYVWAKSVLPQDWKAGQVYDSGVQTDDIAQEGCFPCDDSRWN
;
A
#
# COMPACT_ATOMS: atom_id res chain seq x y z
N MET A 1 -9.50 1.40 6.08
CA MET A 1 -9.17 0.25 5.21
C MET A 1 -7.88 0.55 4.44
N LEU A 2 -6.96 -0.42 4.31
CA LEU A 2 -5.75 -0.28 3.48
C LEU A 2 -6.01 -0.85 2.09
N LEU A 3 -5.72 -0.08 1.05
CA LEU A 3 -5.80 -0.51 -0.34
C LEU A 3 -4.45 -0.30 -1.03
N LEU A 4 -3.73 -1.38 -1.36
CA LEU A 4 -2.61 -1.28 -2.27
C LEU A 4 -3.15 -0.93 -3.66
N ARG A 5 -2.66 0.17 -4.23
CA ARG A 5 -3.19 0.72 -5.49
C ARG A 5 -2.18 0.63 -6.62
N GLY A 6 -0.89 0.70 -6.33
CA GLY A 6 0.10 0.58 -7.39
C GLY A 6 1.53 0.40 -6.95
N TYR A 7 2.39 0.16 -7.93
CA TYR A 7 3.84 0.06 -7.80
C TYR A 7 4.51 0.74 -9.00
N GLU A 8 5.80 1.03 -8.90
CA GLU A 8 6.62 1.44 -10.04
C GLU A 8 7.83 0.52 -10.24
N PHE A 9 8.17 0.31 -11.51
CA PHE A 9 9.30 -0.53 -11.96
C PHE A 9 10.64 0.17 -11.81
N LYS A 10 10.66 1.48 -12.07
CA LYS A 10 11.84 2.34 -11.96
C LYS A 10 11.54 3.37 -10.89
N VAL A 11 12.17 3.18 -9.75
CA VAL A 11 12.13 4.11 -8.61
C VAL A 11 12.42 5.53 -9.11
N GLY A 12 11.52 6.46 -8.80
CA GLY A 12 11.64 7.87 -9.17
C GLY A 12 11.26 8.19 -10.63
N SER A 13 10.70 7.23 -11.38
CA SER A 13 10.19 7.49 -12.73
C SER A 13 8.83 8.19 -12.74
N GLY A 14 8.06 8.05 -11.66
CA GLY A 14 6.69 8.56 -11.57
C GLY A 14 5.67 7.74 -12.37
N ASN A 15 6.09 6.67 -13.04
CA ASN A 15 5.25 5.80 -13.85
C ASN A 15 4.68 4.66 -13.01
N TRP A 16 3.58 4.95 -12.32
CA TRP A 16 2.86 3.98 -11.50
C TRP A 16 2.01 3.03 -12.35
N ARG A 17 2.08 1.73 -12.04
CA ARG A 17 1.12 0.72 -12.50
C ARG A 17 0.19 0.32 -11.39
N PHE A 18 -1.01 -0.13 -11.77
CA PHE A 18 -2.01 -0.61 -10.82
C PHE A 18 -1.81 -2.10 -10.51
N MET A 19 -2.19 -2.50 -9.29
CA MET A 19 -2.37 -3.90 -8.91
C MET A 19 -3.85 -4.17 -8.68
N SER A 20 -4.26 -5.41 -8.95
CA SER A 20 -5.62 -5.86 -8.72
C SER A 20 -5.71 -6.52 -7.35
N ARG A 21 -6.72 -6.15 -6.56
CA ARG A 21 -7.00 -6.85 -5.30
C ARG A 21 -7.60 -8.22 -5.64
N LYS A 22 -6.98 -9.29 -5.16
CA LYS A 22 -7.43 -10.66 -5.43
C LYS A 22 -8.38 -11.16 -4.34
N PHE A 23 -7.92 -11.19 -3.09
CA PHE A 23 -8.71 -11.53 -1.90
C PHE A 23 -8.02 -11.01 -0.65
N GLY A 24 -8.75 -10.81 0.45
CA GLY A 24 -8.18 -10.36 1.72
C GLY A 24 -7.26 -9.14 1.56
N ALA A 25 -6.01 -9.28 2.02
CA ALA A 25 -4.89 -8.35 1.83
C ALA A 25 -3.86 -8.90 0.80
N VAL A 26 -4.33 -9.47 -0.30
CA VAL A 26 -3.51 -9.98 -1.41
C VAL A 26 -3.83 -9.22 -2.69
N TRP A 27 -2.78 -8.81 -3.39
CA TRP A 27 -2.84 -8.10 -4.66
C TRP A 27 -1.93 -8.76 -5.69
N ASP A 28 -2.32 -8.76 -6.96
CA ASP A 28 -1.52 -9.30 -8.06
C ASP A 28 -1.41 -8.34 -9.25
N THR A 29 -0.44 -8.63 -10.12
CA THR A 29 -0.19 -7.96 -11.39
C THR A 29 0.35 -8.98 -12.38
N SER A 30 -0.10 -8.94 -13.63
CA SER A 30 0.48 -9.74 -14.72
C SER A 30 1.75 -9.11 -15.30
N GLN A 31 1.98 -7.82 -15.03
CA GLN A 31 3.16 -7.10 -15.47
C GLN A 31 4.22 -7.20 -14.37
N VAL A 32 4.93 -8.33 -14.31
CA VAL A 32 5.96 -8.52 -13.29
C VAL A 32 7.18 -7.65 -13.64
N PRO A 33 7.64 -6.79 -12.72
CA PRO A 33 8.83 -5.99 -12.91
C PRO A 33 10.13 -6.78 -13.02
N GLU A 34 11.04 -6.26 -13.82
CA GLU A 34 12.48 -6.48 -13.63
C GLU A 34 13.04 -5.27 -12.87
N GLY A 35 13.76 -5.51 -11.75
CA GLY A 35 14.42 -4.44 -11.00
C GLY A 35 13.84 -4.17 -9.60
N PRO A 36 14.39 -3.15 -8.91
CA PRO A 36 13.94 -2.74 -7.59
C PRO A 36 12.51 -2.20 -7.59
N LEU A 37 11.70 -2.56 -6.59
CA LEU A 37 10.26 -2.22 -6.55
C LEU A 37 9.90 -1.23 -5.47
N GLN A 38 9.19 -0.18 -5.88
CA GLN A 38 8.57 0.75 -4.95
C GLN A 38 7.05 0.63 -5.01
N PHE A 39 6.43 0.60 -3.83
CA PHE A 39 4.98 0.47 -3.69
C PHE A 39 4.34 1.79 -3.27
N ARG A 40 3.12 2.02 -3.76
CA ARG A 40 2.23 3.09 -3.32
C ARG A 40 0.86 2.53 -2.93
N LEU A 41 0.46 2.89 -1.73
CA LEU A 41 -0.77 2.47 -1.08
C LEU A 41 -1.72 3.68 -0.97
N ILE A 42 -3.01 3.41 -0.88
CA ILE A 42 -4.00 4.36 -0.38
C ILE A 42 -4.53 3.80 0.94
N VAL A 43 -4.45 4.59 2.01
CA VAL A 43 -5.09 4.30 3.30
C VAL A 43 -6.37 5.12 3.41
N THR A 44 -7.43 4.55 4.00
CA THR A 44 -8.55 5.36 4.46
C THR A 44 -8.10 6.19 5.66
N ALA A 45 -8.26 7.51 5.58
CA ALA A 45 -7.93 8.47 6.61
C ALA A 45 -9.11 9.45 6.74
N GLY A 46 -9.83 9.40 7.87
CA GLY A 46 -11.14 10.01 8.01
C GLY A 46 -12.13 9.38 7.03
N TYR A 47 -12.87 10.23 6.32
CA TYR A 47 -13.81 9.83 5.26
C TYR A 47 -13.13 9.65 3.89
N ASP A 48 -11.86 10.02 3.76
CA ASP A 48 -11.13 10.11 2.48
C ASP A 48 -10.01 9.07 2.36
N GLY A 49 -9.39 9.01 1.17
CA GLY A 49 -8.18 8.22 0.90
C GLY A 49 -6.92 9.08 0.89
N LYS A 50 -5.86 8.62 1.55
CA LYS A 50 -4.54 9.26 1.58
C LYS A 50 -3.50 8.37 0.91
N TYR A 51 -2.71 8.95 0.01
CA TYR A 51 -1.60 8.25 -0.63
C TYR A 51 -0.41 8.12 0.33
N VAL A 52 0.16 6.93 0.39
CA VAL A 52 1.39 6.65 1.14
C VAL A 52 2.32 5.84 0.24
N TRP A 53 3.60 6.20 0.22
CA TRP A 53 4.62 5.48 -0.55
C TRP A 53 5.63 4.84 0.37
N ALA A 54 6.04 3.62 0.01
CA ALA A 54 7.17 2.97 0.65
C ALA A 54 8.46 3.70 0.25
N LYS A 55 9.18 4.26 1.23
CA LYS A 55 10.51 4.83 0.98
C LYS A 55 11.54 3.72 0.75
N SER A 56 11.38 2.61 1.46
CA SER A 56 12.16 1.39 1.23
C SER A 56 11.69 0.70 -0.05
N VAL A 57 12.65 0.38 -0.89
CA VAL A 57 12.45 -0.27 -2.18
C VAL A 57 12.85 -1.73 -2.02
N LEU A 58 12.04 -2.66 -2.54
CA LEU A 58 12.45 -4.06 -2.63
C LEU A 58 13.70 -4.17 -3.50
N PRO A 59 14.71 -4.95 -3.11
CA PRO A 59 15.92 -5.07 -3.89
C PRO A 59 15.64 -5.72 -5.25
N GLN A 60 16.53 -5.52 -6.21
CA GLN A 60 16.38 -6.06 -7.57
C GLN A 60 16.23 -7.59 -7.61
N ASP A 61 16.86 -8.29 -6.69
CA ASP A 61 16.87 -9.75 -6.56
C ASP A 61 15.82 -10.25 -5.54
N TRP A 62 14.71 -9.54 -5.40
CA TRP A 62 13.61 -9.95 -4.54
C TRP A 62 13.15 -11.38 -4.88
N LYS A 63 12.77 -12.15 -3.85
CA LYS A 63 12.43 -13.57 -3.99
C LYS A 63 11.00 -13.82 -3.55
N ALA A 64 10.31 -14.69 -4.28
CA ALA A 64 8.99 -15.16 -3.89
C ALA A 64 9.04 -15.81 -2.50
N GLY A 65 8.00 -15.56 -1.68
CA GLY A 65 7.88 -16.09 -0.33
C GLY A 65 8.72 -15.38 0.74
N GLN A 66 9.49 -14.36 0.38
CA GLN A 66 10.20 -13.52 1.36
C GLN A 66 9.33 -12.37 1.86
N VAL A 67 9.65 -11.87 3.05
CA VAL A 67 9.00 -10.72 3.67
C VAL A 67 9.96 -9.53 3.60
N TYR A 68 9.45 -8.40 3.11
CA TYR A 68 10.19 -7.15 3.01
C TYR A 68 9.46 -6.07 3.81
N ASP A 69 10.16 -5.43 4.73
CA ASP A 69 9.61 -4.32 5.51
C ASP A 69 9.72 -3.01 4.72
N SER A 70 8.58 -2.37 4.49
CA SER A 70 8.49 -1.08 3.79
C SER A 70 8.90 0.12 4.67
N GLY A 71 8.95 -0.06 6.00
CA GLY A 71 9.13 0.99 6.98
C GLY A 71 7.97 2.00 7.05
N VAL A 72 6.87 1.75 6.34
CA VAL A 72 5.69 2.63 6.33
C VAL A 72 4.81 2.31 7.53
N GLN A 73 4.53 3.33 8.32
CA GLN A 73 3.55 3.30 9.39
C GLN A 73 2.53 4.43 9.18
N THR A 74 1.32 4.23 9.66
CA THR A 74 0.24 5.23 9.64
C THR A 74 -0.52 5.15 10.95
N ASP A 75 -0.90 6.32 11.47
CA ASP A 75 -1.78 6.52 12.61
C ASP A 75 -3.16 7.07 12.17
N ASP A 76 -3.43 7.06 10.86
CA ASP A 76 -4.67 7.57 10.29
C ASP A 76 -5.86 6.68 10.72
N ILE A 77 -6.94 7.31 11.20
CA ILE A 77 -8.16 6.62 11.65
C ILE A 77 -9.21 6.71 10.55
N ALA A 78 -9.75 5.57 10.10
CA ALA A 78 -10.88 5.55 9.18
C ALA A 78 -12.16 5.96 9.92
N GLN A 79 -12.89 6.93 9.39
CA GLN A 79 -14.20 7.34 9.93
C GLN A 79 -15.30 6.69 9.11
N GLU A 80 -16.30 6.15 9.81
CA GLU A 80 -17.53 5.66 9.20
C GLU A 80 -18.63 6.73 9.35
N GLY A 81 -19.62 6.72 8.46
CA GLY A 81 -20.75 7.66 8.50
C GLY A 81 -21.79 7.31 9.57
N CYS A 82 -21.38 6.82 10.74
CA CYS A 82 -22.27 6.51 11.85
C CYS A 82 -22.34 7.68 12.85
N PHE A 83 -23.44 7.82 13.59
CA PHE A 83 -23.51 8.79 14.69
C PHE A 83 -24.30 8.21 15.86
N PRO A 84 -23.73 8.15 17.08
CA PRO A 84 -22.31 8.38 17.40
C PRO A 84 -21.41 7.22 16.90
N CYS A 85 -20.32 7.54 16.22
CA CYS A 85 -19.27 6.56 15.88
C CYS A 85 -18.47 6.19 17.12
N ASP A 86 -18.03 4.93 17.19
CA ASP A 86 -16.95 4.53 18.07
C ASP A 86 -15.62 4.97 17.43
N ASP A 87 -14.98 5.98 18.01
CA ASP A 87 -13.66 6.49 17.62
C ASP A 87 -12.56 6.03 18.58
N SER A 88 -12.84 5.01 19.40
CA SER A 88 -11.90 4.54 20.40
C SER A 88 -10.59 4.04 19.76
N ARG A 89 -9.48 4.57 20.27
CA ARG A 89 -8.14 4.09 19.95
C ARG A 89 -7.97 2.75 20.68
N TRP A 90 -7.97 1.65 19.92
CA TRP A 90 -7.61 0.33 20.43
C TRP A 90 -6.16 0.39 20.92
N ASN A 91 -6.00 0.49 22.23
CA ASN A 91 -4.71 0.58 22.93
C ASN A 91 -4.38 -0.77 23.57
#